data_AF-A0A969BW65-F1
#
_entry.id   AF-A0A969BW65-F1
#
_cell.length_a   1.000
_cell.length_b   1.000
_cell.length_c   1.000
_cell.angle_alpha   90.00
_cell.angle_beta   90.00
_cell.angle_gamma   90.00
#
_symmetry.space_group_name_H-M   'P 1'
#
loop_
_entity.id
_entity.type
_entity.pdbx_description
1 polymer ?
#
loop_
_entity_poly.entity_id
_entity_poly.type
_entity_poly.pdbx_seq_one_letter_code
_entity_poly.pdbx_strand_id
1 'polypeptide(L)'
;MVSISPEALAQSPAPSSTKPQPNKQLDDLLKAARERVDAKDFNGAIALYQQALRLDDRNARLYSGIGYLQAQQGNYSASLESYRLASRLEPRNADFIYAQGFCLGNLNQDSEAIAPTAKRPPSTRAISMPSKALGSCYRVNRTTTAP
;
A
#
# COMPACT_ATOMS: atom_id res chain seq x y z
N MET A 1 -18.93 -11.63 -72.15
CA MET A 1 -17.61 -11.68 -71.48
C MET A 1 -17.83 -11.25 -70.04
N VAL A 2 -17.72 -12.20 -69.11
CA VAL A 2 -17.91 -11.99 -67.66
C VAL A 2 -16.54 -11.78 -67.04
N SER A 3 -16.36 -10.64 -66.39
CA SER A 3 -15.35 -10.30 -65.38
C SER A 3 -15.79 -8.90 -64.95
N ILE A 4 -16.23 -8.65 -63.71
CA ILE A 4 -15.38 -8.39 -62.54
C ILE A 4 -16.26 -8.60 -61.29
N SER A 5 -15.78 -9.36 -60.31
CA SER A 5 -16.22 -9.29 -58.90
C SER A 5 -15.17 -8.54 -58.09
N PRO A 6 -15.37 -8.32 -56.78
CA PRO A 6 -16.11 -7.24 -56.10
C PRO A 6 -15.08 -6.31 -55.39
N GLU A 7 -15.45 -5.61 -54.32
CA GLU A 7 -14.57 -4.80 -53.43
C GLU A 7 -14.20 -3.38 -53.90
N ALA A 8 -15.19 -2.48 -53.80
CA ALA A 8 -14.89 -1.11 -53.43
C ALA A 8 -14.96 -0.99 -51.89
N LEU A 9 -13.79 -0.87 -51.27
CA LEU A 9 -13.62 -0.54 -49.85
C LEU A 9 -14.36 0.77 -49.52
N ALA A 10 -15.59 0.65 -49.01
CA ALA A 10 -16.19 1.68 -48.17
C ALA A 10 -15.78 1.38 -46.73
N GLN A 11 -14.51 1.64 -46.40
CA GLN A 11 -14.11 1.86 -45.02
C GLN A 11 -14.78 3.16 -44.56
N SER A 12 -15.99 3.04 -44.00
CA SER A 12 -16.51 4.08 -43.12
C SER A 12 -15.47 4.34 -42.04
N PRO A 13 -14.92 5.55 -41.89
CA PRO A 13 -14.24 5.90 -40.66
C PRO A 13 -15.33 5.92 -39.59
N ALA A 14 -15.48 4.81 -38.86
CA ALA A 14 -16.31 4.78 -37.68
C ALA A 14 -15.86 5.96 -36.79
N PRO A 15 -16.76 6.86 -36.39
CA PRO A 15 -16.40 7.97 -35.54
C PRO A 15 -15.80 7.38 -34.27
N SER A 16 -14.51 7.65 -34.06
CA SER A 16 -13.77 7.20 -32.90
C SER A 16 -14.38 7.87 -31.69
N SER A 17 -15.35 7.19 -31.08
CA SER A 17 -16.09 7.63 -29.91
C SER A 17 -15.11 7.98 -28.80
N THR A 18 -14.87 9.28 -28.66
CA THR A 18 -14.10 9.96 -27.62
C THR A 18 -14.74 9.75 -26.26
N LYS A 19 -14.57 8.55 -25.69
CA LYS A 19 -14.34 8.41 -24.26
C LYS A 19 -12.84 8.20 -24.10
N PRO A 20 -12.15 8.96 -23.23
CA PRO A 20 -10.76 8.68 -22.95
C PRO A 20 -10.68 7.21 -22.54
N GLN A 21 -9.90 6.42 -23.27
CA GLN A 21 -9.66 5.03 -22.88
C GLN A 21 -9.03 5.10 -21.49
N PRO A 22 -9.67 4.58 -20.43
CA PRO A 22 -9.17 4.69 -19.06
C PRO A 22 -7.71 4.24 -18.96
N ASN A 23 -7.36 3.26 -19.80
CA ASN A 23 -6.01 2.71 -19.93
C ASN A 23 -5.01 3.74 -20.44
N LYS A 24 -5.29 4.50 -21.52
CA LYS A 24 -4.34 5.50 -22.04
C LYS A 24 -4.10 6.64 -21.08
N GLN A 25 -5.15 7.14 -20.42
CA GLN A 25 -4.98 8.21 -19.44
C GLN A 25 -4.22 7.72 -18.20
N LEU A 26 -4.47 6.47 -17.77
CA LEU A 26 -3.71 5.83 -16.71
C LEU A 26 -2.23 5.69 -17.09
N ASP A 27 -1.93 5.22 -18.30
CA ASP A 27 -0.57 5.06 -18.81
C ASP A 27 0.19 6.40 -18.86
N ASP A 28 -0.46 7.47 -19.34
CA ASP A 28 0.13 8.83 -19.35
C ASP A 28 0.41 9.33 -17.93
N LEU A 29 -0.51 9.12 -16.98
CA LEU A 29 -0.31 9.50 -15.58
C LEU A 29 0.84 8.72 -14.94
N LEU A 30 0.95 7.43 -15.24
CA LEU A 30 2.03 6.57 -14.74
C LEU A 30 3.38 7.00 -15.30
N LYS A 31 3.44 7.35 -16.58
CA LYS A 31 4.65 7.89 -17.22
C LYS A 31 5.06 9.21 -16.58
N ALA A 32 4.13 10.16 -16.45
CA ALA A 32 4.41 11.44 -15.80
C ALA A 32 4.83 11.26 -14.33
N ALA A 33 4.21 10.31 -13.61
CA ALA A 33 4.60 9.99 -12.24
C ALA A 33 6.05 9.50 -12.19
N ARG A 34 6.45 8.61 -13.09
CA ARG A 34 7.83 8.11 -13.20
C ARG A 34 8.83 9.24 -13.44
N GLU A 35 8.53 10.15 -14.37
CA GLU A 35 9.39 11.31 -14.66
C GLU A 35 9.58 12.19 -13.41
N ARG A 36 8.53 12.35 -12.58
CA ARG A 36 8.64 13.06 -11.29
C ARG A 36 9.47 12.29 -10.27
N VAL A 37 9.37 10.96 -10.23
CA VAL A 37 10.23 10.12 -9.37
C VAL A 37 11.70 10.29 -9.77
N ASP A 38 12.00 10.27 -11.07
CA ASP A 38 13.36 10.46 -11.59
C ASP A 38 13.89 11.88 -11.28
N ALA A 39 13.00 12.88 -11.30
CA ALA A 39 13.29 14.24 -10.86
C ALA A 39 13.38 14.42 -9.33
N LYS A 40 13.22 13.33 -8.54
CA LYS A 40 13.14 13.33 -7.06
C LYS A 40 11.98 14.16 -6.49
N ASP A 41 11.01 14.54 -7.31
CA ASP A 41 9.76 15.18 -6.88
C ASP A 41 8.77 14.10 -6.42
N PHE A 42 9.03 13.56 -5.23
CA PHE A 42 8.20 12.50 -4.66
C PHE A 42 6.77 12.95 -4.36
N ASN A 43 6.57 14.21 -3.95
CA ASN A 43 5.23 14.74 -3.68
C ASN A 43 4.41 14.86 -4.98
N GLY A 44 5.00 15.38 -6.05
CA GLY A 44 4.36 15.45 -7.36
C GLY A 44 4.05 14.05 -7.93
N ALA A 45 4.96 13.10 -7.76
CA ALA A 45 4.74 11.71 -8.16
C ALA A 45 3.58 11.07 -7.39
N ILE A 46 3.51 11.24 -6.06
CA ILE A 46 2.39 10.74 -5.24
C ILE A 46 1.06 11.33 -5.70
N ALA A 47 1.02 12.64 -5.98
CA ALA A 47 -0.20 13.29 -6.47
C ALA A 47 -0.68 12.65 -7.79
N LEU A 48 0.23 12.38 -8.73
CA LEU A 48 -0.08 11.71 -10.00
C LEU A 48 -0.56 10.26 -9.78
N TYR A 49 0.08 9.49 -8.89
CA TYR A 49 -0.40 8.16 -8.52
C TYR A 49 -1.80 8.18 -7.87
N GLN A 50 -2.12 9.21 -7.08
CA GLN A 50 -3.48 9.39 -6.55
C GLN A 50 -4.48 9.72 -7.65
N GLN A 51 -4.09 10.45 -8.70
CA GLN A 51 -4.96 10.63 -9.87
C GLN A 51 -5.18 9.31 -10.61
N ALA A 52 -4.12 8.52 -10.77
CA ALA A 52 -4.19 7.18 -11.36
C ALA A 52 -5.12 6.25 -10.57
N LEU A 53 -5.10 6.31 -9.23
CA LEU A 53 -6.03 5.56 -8.37
C LEU A 53 -7.50 5.96 -8.56
N ARG A 54 -7.80 7.18 -9.02
CA ARG A 54 -9.19 7.56 -9.35
C ARG A 54 -9.67 6.94 -10.66
N LEU A 55 -8.74 6.51 -11.52
CA LEU A 55 -9.06 5.81 -12.76
C LEU A 55 -9.11 4.29 -12.54
N ASP A 56 -8.19 3.76 -11.72
CA ASP A 56 -8.09 2.35 -11.37
C ASP A 56 -7.80 2.18 -9.88
N ASP A 57 -8.87 2.08 -9.08
CA ASP A 57 -8.82 1.97 -7.63
C ASP A 57 -8.46 0.55 -7.13
N ARG A 58 -8.43 -0.43 -8.03
CA ARG A 58 -8.13 -1.84 -7.75
C ARG A 58 -6.71 -2.24 -8.11
N ASN A 59 -5.90 -1.30 -8.56
CA ASN A 59 -4.52 -1.58 -8.94
C ASN A 59 -3.58 -1.57 -7.74
N ALA A 60 -3.18 -2.75 -7.29
CA ALA A 60 -2.26 -2.89 -6.17
C ALA A 60 -0.90 -2.21 -6.40
N ARG A 61 -0.46 -2.10 -7.67
CA ARG A 61 0.82 -1.45 -8.03
C ARG A 61 0.80 0.05 -7.81
N LEU A 62 -0.36 0.70 -7.89
CA LEU A 62 -0.47 2.14 -7.62
C LEU A 62 -0.30 2.42 -6.12
N TYR A 63 -0.95 1.60 -5.27
CA TYR A 63 -0.76 1.68 -3.82
C TYR A 63 0.68 1.37 -3.42
N SER A 64 1.31 0.36 -4.03
CA SER A 64 2.70 0.04 -3.76
C SER A 64 3.66 1.14 -4.24
N GLY A 65 3.37 1.81 -5.36
CA GLY A 65 4.09 2.98 -5.85
C GLY A 65 4.04 4.16 -4.88
N ILE A 66 2.84 4.48 -4.36
CA ILE A 66 2.70 5.52 -3.32
C ILE A 66 3.47 5.12 -2.05
N GLY A 67 3.34 3.86 -1.62
CA GLY A 67 4.06 3.33 -0.47
C GLY A 67 5.57 3.45 -0.63
N TYR A 68 6.11 3.10 -1.81
CA TYR A 68 7.53 3.23 -2.10
C TYR A 68 8.01 4.68 -1.98
N LEU A 69 7.27 5.62 -2.57
CA LEU A 69 7.62 7.03 -2.52
C LEU A 69 7.55 7.60 -1.11
N GLN A 70 6.56 7.19 -0.31
CA GLN A 70 6.49 7.56 1.10
C GLN A 70 7.66 7.00 1.90
N ALA A 71 8.09 5.76 1.64
CA ALA A 71 9.27 5.18 2.28
C ALA A 71 10.55 5.94 1.89
N GLN A 72 10.68 6.39 0.64
CA GLN A 72 11.80 7.23 0.19
C GLN A 72 11.83 8.60 0.87
N GLN A 73 10.67 9.12 1.28
CA GLN A 73 10.54 10.34 2.08
C GLN A 73 10.78 10.12 3.58
N GLY A 74 11.02 8.88 4.03
CA GLY A 74 11.12 8.52 5.45
C GLY A 74 9.77 8.37 6.16
N ASN A 75 8.66 8.49 5.43
CA ASN A 75 7.31 8.36 5.97
C ASN A 75 6.89 6.87 6.03
N TYR A 76 7.63 6.06 6.79
CA TYR A 76 7.44 4.60 6.84
C TYR A 76 6.07 4.19 7.39
N SER A 77 5.46 5.01 8.25
CA SER A 77 4.11 4.78 8.80
C SER A 77 3.02 4.87 7.74
N ALA A 78 3.04 5.93 6.93
CA ALA A 78 2.14 6.09 5.80
C ALA A 78 2.41 5.03 4.72
N SER A 79 3.69 4.75 4.46
CA SER A 79 4.12 3.72 3.51
C SER A 79 3.55 2.34 3.85
N LEU A 80 3.61 1.96 5.13
CA LEU A 80 3.07 0.69 5.62
C LEU A 80 1.58 0.56 5.33
N GLU A 81 0.79 1.61 5.54
CA GLU A 81 -0.65 1.60 5.24
C GLU A 81 -0.92 1.43 3.74
N SER A 82 -0.14 2.11 2.89
CA SER A 82 -0.22 1.96 1.44
C SER A 82 0.10 0.52 0.99
N TYR A 83 1.16 -0.09 1.53
CA TYR A 83 1.49 -1.49 1.21
C TYR A 83 0.49 -2.49 1.79
N ARG A 84 -0.15 -2.20 2.92
CA ARG A 84 -1.26 -3.01 3.45
C ARG A 84 -2.45 -3.01 2.50
N LEU A 85 -2.80 -1.87 1.92
CA LEU A 85 -3.86 -1.79 0.91
C LEU A 85 -3.47 -2.58 -0.35
N ALA A 86 -2.23 -2.44 -0.83
CA ALA A 86 -1.72 -3.23 -1.95
C ALA A 86 -1.80 -4.75 -1.67
N SER A 87 -1.40 -5.18 -0.48
CA SER A 87 -1.46 -6.59 -0.06
C SER A 87 -2.87 -7.11 0.15
N ARG A 88 -3.86 -6.25 0.41
CA ARG A 88 -5.28 -6.66 0.43
C ARG A 88 -5.80 -6.95 -0.97
N LEU A 89 -5.33 -6.21 -1.97
CA LEU A 89 -5.69 -6.41 -3.37
C LEU A 89 -4.96 -7.62 -3.97
N GLU A 90 -3.66 -7.75 -3.71
CA GLU A 90 -2.85 -8.89 -4.16
C GLU A 90 -2.14 -9.57 -2.97
N PRO A 91 -2.84 -10.44 -2.21
CA PRO A 91 -2.28 -11.08 -1.02
C PRO A 91 -1.18 -12.11 -1.33
N ARG A 92 -1.05 -12.55 -2.58
CA ARG A 92 -0.02 -13.48 -3.02
C ARG A 92 1.26 -12.79 -3.51
N ASN A 93 1.30 -11.46 -3.52
CA ASN A 93 2.45 -10.72 -3.98
C ASN A 93 3.48 -10.58 -2.84
N ALA A 94 4.56 -11.35 -2.92
CA ALA A 94 5.61 -11.38 -1.91
C ALA A 94 6.34 -10.03 -1.79
N ASP A 95 6.40 -9.23 -2.86
CA ASP A 95 7.04 -7.92 -2.85
C ASP A 95 6.35 -6.96 -1.87
N PHE A 96 5.02 -7.02 -1.77
CA PHE A 96 4.28 -6.17 -0.83
C PHE A 96 4.46 -6.61 0.61
N ILE A 97 4.63 -7.91 0.86
CA ILE A 97 4.93 -8.43 2.19
C ILE A 97 6.35 -8.02 2.60
N TYR A 98 7.31 -8.14 1.69
CA TYR A 98 8.68 -7.69 1.91
C TYR A 98 8.73 -6.18 2.19
N ALA A 99 8.03 -5.38 1.40
CA ALA A 99 7.98 -3.93 1.59
C ALA A 99 7.32 -3.52 2.92
N GLN A 100 6.28 -4.22 3.38
CA GLN A 100 5.73 -4.02 4.72
C GLN A 100 6.75 -4.35 5.81
N GLY A 101 7.49 -5.45 5.66
CA GLY A 101 8.57 -5.84 6.57
C GLY A 101 9.67 -4.78 6.64
N PHE A 102 10.08 -4.24 5.50
CA PHE A 102 11.02 -3.12 5.40
C PHE A 102 10.49 -1.89 6.15
N CYS A 103 9.23 -1.50 5.94
CA CYS A 103 8.65 -0.35 6.62
C CYS A 103 8.56 -0.57 8.14
N LEU A 104 8.16 -1.77 8.58
CA LEU A 104 8.10 -2.13 10.01
C LEU A 104 9.48 -2.11 10.67
N GLY A 105 10.51 -2.58 9.98
CA GLY A 105 11.89 -2.55 10.47
C GLY A 105 12.37 -1.12 10.72
N ASN A 106 12.15 -0.22 9.75
CA ASN A 106 12.52 1.20 9.90
C ASN A 106 11.69 1.88 11.01
N LEU A 107 10.38 1.62 11.08
CA LEU A 107 9.55 2.16 12.17
C LEU A 107 9.99 1.70 13.56
N ASN A 108 10.48 0.46 13.70
CA ASN A 108 11.00 -0.04 14.96
C ASN A 108 12.34 0.63 15.34
N GLN A 109 13.18 0.93 14.35
CA GLN A 109 14.42 1.70 14.54
C GLN A 109 14.12 3.15 14.93
N ASP A 110 13.12 3.78 14.30
CA ASP A 110 12.68 5.13 14.65
C ASP A 110 12.10 5.20 16.07
N SER A 111 11.41 4.14 16.51
CA SER A 111 10.87 4.06 17.88
C SER A 111 11.92 3.65 18.92
N GLU A 112 12.97 2.92 18.56
CA GLU A 112 14.16 2.72 19.42
C GLU A 112 15.00 4.01 19.54
N ALA A 113 14.98 4.89 18.53
CA ALA A 113 15.69 6.17 18.57
C ALA A 113 15.06 7.19 19.54
N ILE A 114 13.81 7.00 19.97
CA ILE A 114 13.12 7.83 20.97
C ILE A 114 12.97 7.06 22.29
N ALA A 115 14.06 7.09 23.05
CA ALA A 115 14.21 6.74 24.48
C ALA A 115 14.44 5.26 24.86
N PRO A 116 15.59 4.93 25.50
CA PRO A 116 15.84 3.65 26.13
C PRO A 116 15.21 3.60 27.53
N THR A 117 13.91 3.86 27.70
CA THR A 117 13.25 3.62 28.99
C THR A 117 11.75 3.45 28.85
N ALA A 118 11.28 2.35 29.44
CA ALA A 118 9.92 2.12 29.96
C ALA A 118 8.84 1.66 28.97
N LYS A 119 8.68 0.33 28.96
CA LYS A 119 7.40 -0.40 28.97
C LYS A 119 6.47 -0.21 27.77
N ARG A 120 6.54 -1.16 26.84
CA ARG A 120 5.36 -1.63 26.12
C ARG A 120 5.01 -3.05 26.61
N PRO A 121 3.94 -3.28 27.40
CA PRO A 121 3.38 -4.61 27.45
C PRO A 121 2.77 -4.95 26.07
N PRO A 122 2.78 -6.23 25.68
CA PRO A 122 2.32 -6.64 24.37
C PRO A 122 0.84 -6.32 24.19
N SER A 123 0.49 -5.86 22.98
CA SER A 123 -0.87 -5.63 22.53
C SER A 123 -1.73 -6.88 22.72
N THR A 124 -2.46 -6.94 23.84
CA THR A 124 -3.57 -7.88 24.00
C THR A 124 -4.67 -7.43 23.05
N ARG A 125 -4.83 -8.20 21.98
CA ARG A 125 -6.06 -8.28 21.19
C ARG A 125 -7.23 -8.35 22.17
N ALA A 126 -7.96 -7.25 22.30
CA ALA A 126 -9.19 -7.18 23.06
C ALA A 126 -10.23 -8.10 22.41
N ILE A 127 -10.20 -9.37 22.78
CA ILE A 127 -11.31 -10.29 22.57
C ILE A 127 -12.11 -10.21 23.87
N SER A 128 -13.31 -9.66 23.76
CA SER A 128 -14.32 -9.69 24.83
C SER A 128 -14.47 -11.11 25.38
N MET A 129 -14.11 -11.33 26.64
CA MET A 129 -14.51 -12.52 27.39
C MET A 129 -14.91 -12.10 28.83
N PRO A 130 -15.93 -12.75 29.42
CA PRO A 130 -16.79 -12.13 30.41
C PRO A 130 -16.18 -12.12 31.81
N SER A 131 -16.54 -11.07 32.56
CA SER A 131 -16.22 -10.82 33.96
C SER A 131 -16.74 -11.92 34.88
N LYS A 132 -15.97 -12.99 35.14
CA LYS A 132 -16.26 -13.96 36.23
C LYS A 132 -15.14 -14.96 36.62
N ALA A 133 -13.87 -14.62 36.41
CA ALA A 133 -12.75 -15.46 36.87
C ALA A 133 -11.69 -14.65 37.64
N LEU A 134 -12.12 -13.94 38.69
CA LEU A 134 -11.25 -13.51 39.78
C LEU A 134 -11.35 -14.53 40.91
N GLY A 135 -10.31 -15.35 41.06
CA GLY A 135 -10.16 -16.22 42.24
C GLY A 135 -9.58 -17.58 41.87
N SER A 136 -8.24 -17.71 41.89
CA SER A 136 -7.54 -18.94 42.32
C SER A 136 -6.01 -18.94 42.20
N CYS A 137 -5.32 -17.91 41.67
CA CYS A 137 -3.88 -18.05 41.34
C CYS A 137 -2.87 -17.28 42.21
N TYR A 138 -3.19 -16.87 43.44
CA TYR A 138 -2.17 -16.39 44.39
C TYR A 138 -2.02 -17.37 45.55
N ARG A 139 -1.23 -18.44 45.32
CA ARG A 139 -0.68 -19.28 46.38
C ARG A 139 0.79 -19.55 46.09
N VAL A 140 1.61 -19.22 47.09
CA VAL A 140 2.94 -19.78 47.41
C VAL A 140 4.19 -19.15 46.75
N ASN A 141 4.88 -18.26 47.48
CA ASN A 141 6.19 -18.48 48.17
C ASN A 141 6.74 -17.10 48.66
N ARG A 142 6.85 -16.85 49.98
CA ARG A 142 8.03 -17.13 50.87
C ARG A 142 9.28 -16.36 50.37
N THR A 143 9.98 -15.49 51.11
CA THR A 143 10.46 -15.51 52.50
C THR A 143 11.16 -14.16 52.86
N THR A 144 11.24 -13.82 54.17
CA THR A 144 12.36 -13.10 54.90
C THR A 144 12.80 -11.70 54.40
N THR A 145 13.04 -10.66 55.22
CA THR A 145 13.68 -10.55 56.55
C THR A 145 13.34 -9.18 57.19
N ALA A 146 13.51 -9.10 58.52
CA ALA A 146 13.36 -7.96 59.46
C ALA A 146 14.34 -6.77 59.20
N PRO A 147 14.51 -5.71 60.04
CA PRO A 147 14.29 -5.57 61.50
C PRO A 147 13.02 -4.81 61.93
#